data_AF-A0A1F4PS97-F1
#
_entry.id   AF-A0A1F4PS97-F1
#
_cell.length_a   1.000
_cell.length_b   1.000
_cell.length_c   1.000
_cell.angle_alpha   90.00
_cell.angle_beta   90.00
_cell.angle_gamma   90.00
#
_symmetry.space_group_name_H-M   'P 1'
#
loop_
_entity.id
_entity.type
_entity.pdbx_description
1 polymer ?
#
loop_
_entity_poly.entity_id
_entity_poly.type
_entity_poly.pdbx_seq_one_letter_code
_entity_poly.pdbx_strand_id
1 'polypeptide(L)'
;MQLIDFCAQAKELMAKKPSVLLFSSKTYAPLSFAKILQWLSTSVVTQQGLNNSFPSSSTSIEDPVIEKISFTKLDLDSDLDQLKMKLHTTFLGQTCTFWFGDLSLISAKKKRADWLIFLQNYQGPHQIIGWLSAEDECTIAASQGLMITVPELYNSELVSKLSFLYQGHKPEIVAYFFGRLYRHQKEFSLEQLCLLSNYAGLIGKNMDSFFDQWLAHLIISDVSLFYLAQLFFEKKADQFFQEWHHVRGYYSDQFWTVFFSDQLFKAYFYTKVQGRIEQTHKQLTYGLPFSFLKHDWKWYGTEALQQAHEQIYDVDITLKNGGSIYLLDGFLAKFFA
;
A
#
# COMPACT_ATOMS: atom_id res chain seq x y z
N MET A 1 -3.40 -6.34 -19.97
CA MET A 1 -4.71 -6.94 -19.61
C MET A 1 -5.19 -6.26 -18.34
N GLN A 2 -6.47 -5.90 -18.20
CA GLN A 2 -6.94 -5.26 -16.97
C GLN A 2 -7.07 -6.29 -15.84
N LEU A 3 -6.93 -5.86 -14.58
CA LEU A 3 -7.06 -6.73 -13.41
C LEU A 3 -8.40 -7.47 -13.38
N ILE A 4 -9.49 -6.80 -13.76
CA ILE A 4 -10.83 -7.42 -13.81
C ILE A 4 -10.90 -8.58 -14.83
N ASP A 5 -10.27 -8.43 -15.99
CA ASP A 5 -10.22 -9.47 -17.02
C ASP A 5 -9.35 -10.63 -16.55
N PHE A 6 -8.23 -10.31 -15.90
CA PHE A 6 -7.39 -11.31 -15.25
C PHE A 6 -8.17 -12.10 -14.21
N CYS A 7 -8.93 -11.44 -13.33
CA CYS A 7 -9.73 -12.12 -12.32
C CYS A 7 -10.77 -13.09 -12.92
N ALA A 8 -11.39 -12.71 -14.05
CA ALA A 8 -12.35 -13.56 -14.76
C ALA A 8 -11.68 -14.76 -15.46
N GLN A 9 -10.46 -14.59 -15.97
CA GLN A 9 -9.76 -15.60 -16.78
C GLN A 9 -8.60 -16.29 -16.04
N ALA A 10 -8.37 -15.99 -14.75
CA ALA A 10 -7.16 -16.39 -14.04
C ALA A 10 -6.93 -17.90 -14.07
N LYS A 11 -8.00 -18.71 -13.98
CA LYS A 11 -7.87 -20.16 -14.07
C LYS A 11 -7.27 -20.62 -15.40
N GLU A 12 -7.79 -20.12 -16.52
CA GLU A 12 -7.28 -20.46 -17.86
C GLU A 12 -5.87 -19.91 -18.07
N LEU A 13 -5.64 -18.66 -17.67
CA LEU A 13 -4.36 -17.98 -17.85
C LEU A 13 -3.26 -18.63 -17.01
N MET A 14 -3.54 -19.01 -15.77
CA MET A 14 -2.58 -19.69 -14.90
C MET A 14 -2.37 -21.15 -15.31
N ALA A 15 -3.35 -21.81 -15.93
CA ALA A 15 -3.16 -23.15 -16.51
C ALA A 15 -2.13 -23.16 -17.65
N LYS A 16 -1.93 -22.03 -18.34
CA LYS A 16 -0.86 -21.84 -19.34
C LYS A 16 0.53 -21.70 -18.71
N LYS A 17 0.62 -21.63 -17.36
CA LYS A 17 1.86 -21.49 -16.58
C LYS A 17 2.77 -20.35 -17.10
N PRO A 18 2.30 -19.10 -17.10
CA PRO A 18 3.10 -17.98 -17.56
C PRO A 18 4.38 -17.87 -16.72
N SER A 19 5.54 -17.75 -17.35
CA SER A 19 6.83 -17.64 -16.66
C SER A 19 6.95 -16.33 -15.90
N VAL A 20 6.30 -15.26 -16.38
CA VAL A 20 6.33 -13.93 -15.75
C VAL A 20 4.92 -13.35 -15.62
N LEU A 21 4.58 -12.83 -14.45
CA LEU A 21 3.31 -12.16 -14.13
C LEU A 21 3.60 -10.82 -13.46
N LEU A 22 3.43 -9.72 -14.17
CA LEU A 22 3.68 -8.38 -13.63
C LEU A 22 2.39 -7.59 -13.46
N PHE A 23 2.23 -6.96 -12.31
CA PHE A 23 1.15 -6.03 -12.01
C PHE A 23 1.68 -4.61 -12.13
N SER A 24 0.93 -3.72 -12.77
CA SER A 24 1.35 -2.34 -13.00
C SER A 24 0.27 -1.35 -12.58
N SER A 25 0.65 -0.32 -11.83
CA SER A 25 -0.18 0.79 -11.39
C SER A 25 0.68 2.04 -11.18
N LYS A 26 0.06 3.22 -11.04
CA LYS A 26 0.81 4.43 -10.62
C LYS A 26 1.25 4.36 -9.15
N THR A 27 0.45 3.72 -8.31
CA THR A 27 0.70 3.61 -6.87
C THR A 27 0.78 2.16 -6.45
N TYR A 28 1.90 1.76 -5.85
CA TYR A 28 2.05 0.42 -5.30
C TYR A 28 1.04 0.17 -4.18
N ALA A 29 0.37 -0.98 -4.25
CA ALA A 29 -0.72 -1.37 -3.35
C ALA A 29 -0.36 -2.70 -2.67
N PRO A 30 0.44 -2.68 -1.58
CA PRO A 30 1.02 -3.88 -0.99
C PRO A 30 -0.02 -4.85 -0.40
N LEU A 31 -1.06 -4.37 0.27
CA LEU A 31 -2.13 -5.22 0.80
C LEU A 31 -2.90 -5.87 -0.35
N SER A 32 -3.21 -5.08 -1.38
CA SER A 32 -3.86 -5.56 -2.59
C SER A 32 -3.07 -6.67 -3.24
N PHE A 33 -1.76 -6.46 -3.39
CA PHE A 33 -0.88 -7.44 -4.00
C PHE A 33 -0.79 -8.72 -3.16
N ALA A 34 -0.62 -8.60 -1.84
CA ALA A 34 -0.61 -9.74 -0.94
C ALA A 34 -1.92 -10.55 -1.03
N LYS A 35 -3.08 -9.86 -1.10
CA LYS A 35 -4.39 -10.49 -1.21
C LYS A 35 -4.58 -11.20 -2.56
N ILE A 36 -4.09 -10.60 -3.66
CA ILE A 36 -4.06 -11.25 -4.98
C ILE A 36 -3.20 -12.53 -4.93
N LEU A 37 -2.03 -12.48 -4.32
CA LEU A 37 -1.15 -13.66 -4.19
C LEU A 37 -1.80 -14.77 -3.36
N GLN A 38 -2.42 -14.41 -2.23
CA GLN A 38 -3.19 -15.36 -1.42
C GLN A 38 -4.31 -16.01 -2.25
N TRP A 39 -5.03 -15.21 -3.03
CA TRP A 39 -6.07 -15.69 -3.92
C TRP A 39 -5.54 -16.62 -5.01
N LEU A 40 -4.41 -16.30 -5.64
CA LEU A 40 -3.77 -17.17 -6.62
C LEU A 40 -3.32 -18.50 -6.02
N SER A 41 -2.81 -18.51 -4.78
CA SER A 41 -2.39 -19.76 -4.12
C SER A 41 -3.52 -20.73 -3.78
N THR A 42 -4.75 -20.25 -3.79
CA THR A 42 -5.93 -20.99 -3.32
C THR A 42 -6.94 -21.28 -4.43
N SER A 43 -7.02 -20.42 -5.45
CA SER A 43 -8.10 -20.47 -6.47
C SER A 43 -7.69 -21.13 -7.79
N VAL A 44 -6.39 -21.34 -8.02
CA VAL A 44 -5.87 -21.84 -9.31
C VAL A 44 -5.93 -23.38 -9.43
N VAL A 45 -6.36 -24.11 -8.39
CA VAL A 45 -6.38 -25.58 -8.44
C VAL A 45 -7.77 -26.14 -8.72
N THR A 46 -7.97 -26.65 -9.95
CA THR A 46 -8.71 -27.91 -10.23
C THR A 46 -8.86 -28.12 -11.75
N GLN A 47 -8.12 -29.09 -12.32
CA GLN A 47 -8.58 -30.01 -13.38
C GLN A 47 -7.44 -30.97 -13.82
N GLN A 48 -6.94 -31.80 -12.91
CA GLN A 48 -6.33 -33.06 -13.31
C GLN A 48 -7.09 -34.18 -12.60
N GLY A 49 -7.97 -34.86 -13.33
CA GLY A 49 -8.75 -35.97 -12.77
C GLY A 49 -9.93 -36.54 -13.57
N LEU A 50 -10.19 -36.16 -14.83
CA LEU A 50 -11.35 -36.72 -15.57
C LEU A 50 -11.13 -37.16 -17.02
N ASN A 51 -9.89 -37.21 -17.52
CA ASN A 51 -9.61 -37.68 -18.89
C ASN A 51 -8.71 -38.93 -18.94
N ASN A 52 -8.94 -39.92 -18.08
CA ASN A 52 -8.50 -41.29 -18.34
C ASN A 52 -9.68 -42.25 -18.17
N SER A 53 -10.18 -42.70 -19.31
CA SER A 53 -11.20 -43.71 -19.50
C SER A 53 -10.77 -45.07 -18.95
N PHE A 54 -11.38 -45.50 -17.85
CA PHE A 54 -11.65 -46.92 -17.55
C PHE A 54 -12.95 -47.02 -16.71
N PRO A 55 -13.92 -47.87 -17.08
CA PRO A 55 -15.11 -48.09 -16.29
C PRO A 55 -14.87 -49.26 -15.32
N SER A 56 -14.72 -48.98 -14.03
CA SER A 56 -14.90 -50.00 -12.99
C SER A 56 -15.35 -49.38 -11.67
N SER A 57 -16.65 -49.48 -11.46
CA SER A 57 -17.38 -49.56 -10.18
C SER A 57 -16.57 -49.50 -8.87
N SER A 58 -16.49 -48.31 -8.28
CA SER A 58 -16.73 -48.00 -6.86
C SER A 58 -16.44 -46.51 -6.61
N THR A 59 -17.50 -45.71 -6.55
CA THR A 59 -17.44 -44.24 -6.43
C THR A 59 -17.07 -43.81 -5.00
N SER A 60 -15.78 -43.78 -4.69
CA SER A 60 -15.24 -42.79 -3.76
C SER A 60 -15.04 -41.49 -4.53
N ILE A 61 -15.75 -40.43 -4.13
CA ILE A 61 -15.49 -39.07 -4.61
C ILE A 61 -14.11 -38.72 -4.05
N GLU A 62 -13.06 -38.84 -4.88
CA GLU A 62 -11.75 -38.34 -4.52
C GLU A 62 -11.82 -36.82 -4.47
N ASP A 63 -11.60 -36.25 -3.27
CA ASP A 63 -11.53 -34.82 -3.10
C ASP A 63 -10.41 -34.26 -3.99
N PRO A 64 -10.63 -33.13 -4.68
CA PRO A 64 -9.63 -32.55 -5.56
C PRO A 64 -8.36 -32.23 -4.77
N VAL A 65 -7.23 -32.79 -5.20
CA VAL A 65 -5.91 -32.48 -4.62
C VAL A 65 -5.60 -31.01 -4.89
N ILE A 66 -5.66 -30.19 -3.84
CA ILE A 66 -5.32 -28.76 -3.90
C ILE A 66 -3.78 -28.63 -3.83
N GLU A 67 -3.14 -28.49 -4.99
CA GLU A 67 -1.72 -28.14 -5.07
C GLU A 67 -1.51 -26.68 -4.63
N LYS A 68 -1.14 -26.51 -3.35
CA LYS A 68 -0.87 -25.19 -2.79
C LYS A 68 0.37 -24.57 -3.44
N ILE A 69 0.20 -23.45 -4.14
CA ILE A 69 1.33 -22.69 -4.67
C ILE A 69 2.08 -22.04 -3.49
N SER A 70 3.36 -22.35 -3.35
CA SER A 70 4.24 -21.68 -2.38
C SER A 70 4.97 -20.52 -3.06
N PHE A 71 4.99 -19.37 -2.39
CA PHE A 71 5.71 -18.19 -2.85
C PHE A 71 7.00 -18.03 -2.06
N THR A 72 8.11 -17.81 -2.77
CA THR A 72 9.39 -17.43 -2.16
C THR A 72 9.67 -15.97 -2.45
N LYS A 73 9.72 -15.13 -1.41
CA LYS A 73 10.14 -13.73 -1.58
C LYS A 73 11.63 -13.67 -1.91
N LEU A 74 12.00 -12.91 -2.94
CA LEU A 74 13.40 -12.61 -3.23
C LEU A 74 13.73 -11.19 -2.79
N ASP A 75 14.93 -11.03 -2.22
CA ASP A 75 15.50 -9.72 -1.95
C ASP A 75 16.17 -9.19 -3.22
N LEU A 76 15.59 -8.17 -3.83
CA LEU A 76 16.09 -7.58 -5.08
C LEU A 76 17.34 -6.72 -4.90
N ASP A 77 17.72 -6.40 -3.66
CA ASP A 77 18.94 -5.66 -3.36
C ASP A 77 20.19 -6.56 -3.32
N SER A 78 20.01 -7.88 -3.26
CA SER A 78 21.08 -8.87 -3.42
C SER A 78 21.73 -8.86 -4.82
N ASP A 79 22.84 -9.58 -4.97
CA ASP A 79 23.60 -9.67 -6.23
C ASP A 79 22.74 -10.23 -7.38
N LEU A 80 22.62 -9.45 -8.45
CA LEU A 80 21.75 -9.75 -9.59
C LEU A 80 22.14 -11.07 -10.27
N ASP A 81 23.44 -11.32 -10.42
CA ASP A 81 23.91 -12.49 -11.16
C ASP A 81 23.62 -13.79 -10.40
N GLN A 82 23.75 -13.77 -9.06
CA GLN A 82 23.36 -14.90 -8.21
C GLN A 82 21.85 -15.17 -8.28
N LEU A 83 21.03 -14.11 -8.30
CA LEU A 83 19.60 -14.25 -8.42
C LEU A 83 19.19 -14.78 -9.79
N LYS A 84 19.81 -14.31 -10.87
CA LYS A 84 19.61 -14.86 -12.23
C LYS A 84 19.95 -16.33 -12.28
N MET A 85 21.08 -16.74 -11.70
CA MET A 85 21.45 -18.16 -11.62
C MET A 85 20.38 -18.97 -10.89
N LYS A 86 19.93 -18.50 -9.72
CA LYS A 86 18.85 -19.16 -8.94
C LYS A 86 17.54 -19.25 -9.72
N LEU A 87 17.23 -18.25 -10.56
CA LEU A 87 16.01 -18.24 -11.37
C LEU A 87 16.10 -19.15 -12.61
N HIS A 88 17.30 -19.55 -13.03
CA HIS A 88 17.53 -20.44 -14.18
C HIS A 88 17.78 -21.90 -13.78
N THR A 89 18.14 -22.18 -12.53
CA THR A 89 18.48 -23.53 -12.08
C THR A 89 17.36 -24.18 -11.26
N THR A 90 16.87 -25.34 -11.70
CA THR A 90 15.96 -26.16 -10.90
C THR A 90 16.73 -27.11 -9.98
N PHE A 91 16.23 -27.32 -8.77
CA PHE A 91 16.63 -28.45 -7.95
C PHE A 91 15.70 -29.65 -8.23
N LEU A 92 16.24 -30.75 -8.75
CA LEU A 92 15.47 -31.97 -9.08
C LEU A 92 14.24 -31.73 -9.98
N GLY A 93 14.32 -30.76 -10.90
CA GLY A 93 13.21 -30.39 -11.78
C GLY A 93 12.05 -29.67 -11.08
N GLN A 94 12.18 -29.33 -9.80
CA GLN A 94 11.17 -28.58 -9.07
C GLN A 94 11.07 -27.16 -9.62
N THR A 95 9.83 -26.68 -9.76
CA THR A 95 9.53 -25.31 -10.16
C THR A 95 8.98 -24.55 -8.95
N CYS A 96 9.49 -23.33 -8.74
CA CYS A 96 9.08 -22.47 -7.65
C CYS A 96 8.40 -21.20 -8.20
N THR A 97 7.56 -20.58 -7.39
CA THR A 97 7.02 -19.25 -7.71
C THR A 97 7.73 -18.21 -6.85
N PHE A 98 8.44 -17.29 -7.49
CA PHE A 98 9.15 -16.20 -6.83
C PHE A 98 8.34 -14.91 -6.88
N TRP A 99 8.29 -14.22 -5.75
CA TRP A 99 7.66 -12.91 -5.63
C TRP A 99 8.73 -11.83 -5.38
N PHE A 100 8.77 -10.83 -6.26
CA PHE A 100 9.78 -9.77 -6.32
C PHE A 100 9.42 -8.50 -5.50
N GLY A 101 8.20 -8.39 -4.97
CA GLY A 101 7.73 -7.14 -4.38
C GLY A 101 7.46 -6.08 -5.44
N ASP A 102 7.77 -4.83 -5.10
CA ASP A 102 7.73 -3.68 -5.99
C ASP A 102 9.13 -3.42 -6.56
N LEU A 103 9.27 -3.63 -7.87
CA LEU A 103 10.50 -3.37 -8.60
C LEU A 103 10.85 -1.87 -8.66
N SER A 104 9.88 -0.99 -8.41
CA SER A 104 10.12 0.45 -8.38
C SER A 104 10.99 0.89 -7.19
N LEU A 105 11.02 0.08 -6.12
CA LEU A 105 11.81 0.31 -4.91
C LEU A 105 13.31 0.03 -5.09
N ILE A 106 13.72 -0.53 -6.23
CA ILE A 106 15.14 -0.78 -6.53
C ILE A 106 15.85 0.57 -6.69
N SER A 107 16.68 0.90 -5.70
CA SER A 107 17.33 2.22 -5.56
C SER A 107 18.22 2.58 -6.75
N ALA A 108 18.96 1.62 -7.29
CA ALA A 108 19.88 1.84 -8.40
C ALA A 108 19.15 1.76 -9.75
N LYS A 109 18.99 2.91 -10.42
CA LYS A 109 18.33 3.01 -11.76
C LYS A 109 18.88 2.01 -12.78
N LYS A 110 20.20 1.82 -12.81
CA LYS A 110 20.85 0.82 -13.69
C LYS A 110 20.40 -0.60 -13.36
N LYS A 111 20.42 -0.97 -12.09
CA LYS A 111 19.98 -2.29 -11.61
C LYS A 111 18.51 -2.55 -11.93
N ARG A 112 17.65 -1.55 -11.77
CA ARG A 112 16.23 -1.61 -12.17
C ARG A 112 16.10 -1.88 -13.67
N ALA A 113 16.83 -1.15 -14.53
CA ALA A 113 16.83 -1.40 -15.98
C ALA A 113 17.31 -2.82 -16.32
N ASP A 114 18.37 -3.30 -15.67
CA ASP A 114 18.90 -4.66 -15.87
C ASP A 114 17.87 -5.74 -15.48
N TRP A 115 17.10 -5.50 -14.42
CA TRP A 115 15.98 -6.37 -14.03
C TRP A 115 14.85 -6.37 -15.06
N LEU A 116 14.46 -5.20 -15.58
CA LEU A 116 13.41 -5.12 -16.60
C LEU A 116 13.82 -5.87 -17.87
N ILE A 117 15.06 -5.68 -18.34
CA ILE A 117 15.61 -6.42 -19.50
C ILE A 117 15.63 -7.92 -19.23
N PHE A 118 16.02 -8.33 -18.02
CA PHE A 118 16.02 -9.73 -17.63
C PHE A 118 14.60 -10.33 -17.68
N LEU A 119 13.60 -9.66 -17.09
CA LEU A 119 12.22 -10.14 -17.05
C LEU A 119 11.60 -10.26 -18.45
N GLN A 120 11.93 -9.35 -19.36
CA GLN A 120 11.48 -9.40 -20.76
C GLN A 120 12.01 -10.63 -21.51
N ASN A 121 13.23 -11.06 -21.17
CA ASN A 121 13.91 -12.16 -21.85
C ASN A 121 13.92 -13.46 -21.04
N TYR A 122 13.17 -13.51 -19.94
CA TYR A 122 13.21 -14.63 -19.02
C TYR A 122 12.61 -15.89 -19.66
N GLN A 123 13.41 -16.95 -19.70
CA GLN A 123 13.04 -18.29 -20.21
C GLN A 123 13.33 -19.39 -19.18
N GLY A 124 13.46 -19.01 -17.91
CA GLY A 124 13.77 -19.94 -16.86
C GLY A 124 12.57 -20.82 -16.46
N PRO A 125 12.82 -21.87 -15.67
CA PRO A 125 11.84 -22.88 -15.27
C PRO A 125 10.90 -22.42 -14.15
N HIS A 126 11.16 -21.26 -13.52
CA HIS A 126 10.40 -20.78 -12.38
C HIS A 126 9.35 -19.76 -12.81
N GLN A 127 8.34 -19.53 -11.98
CA GLN A 127 7.39 -18.46 -12.21
C GLN A 127 7.83 -17.22 -11.43
N ILE A 128 7.77 -16.06 -12.05
CA ILE A 128 8.10 -14.77 -11.43
C ILE A 128 6.84 -13.93 -11.34
N ILE A 129 6.54 -13.41 -10.15
CA ILE A 129 5.45 -12.47 -9.91
C ILE A 129 6.02 -11.18 -9.31
N GLY A 130 5.62 -10.03 -9.84
CA GLY A 130 6.15 -8.74 -9.38
C GLY A 130 5.20 -7.58 -9.62
N TRP A 131 5.51 -6.45 -9.01
CA TRP A 131 4.83 -5.18 -9.22
C TRP A 131 5.76 -4.18 -9.90
N LEU A 132 5.22 -3.42 -10.83
CA LEU A 132 5.90 -2.37 -11.59
C LEU A 132 5.17 -1.04 -11.39
N SER A 133 5.94 0.05 -11.39
CA SER A 133 5.35 1.37 -11.56
C SER A 133 4.79 1.50 -12.98
N ALA A 134 3.72 2.27 -13.16
CA ALA A 134 3.20 2.63 -14.48
C ALA A 134 4.22 3.40 -15.32
N GLU A 135 5.22 4.02 -14.69
CA GLU A 135 6.33 4.69 -15.37
C GLU A 135 7.39 3.71 -15.90
N ASP A 136 7.40 2.47 -15.43
CA ASP A 136 8.30 1.44 -15.95
C ASP A 136 7.75 0.84 -17.23
N GLU A 137 8.32 1.24 -18.35
CA GLU A 137 8.06 0.59 -19.63
C GLU A 137 8.69 -0.81 -19.63
N CYS A 138 7.84 -1.83 -19.59
CA CYS A 138 8.26 -3.22 -19.74
C CYS A 138 7.31 -3.95 -20.68
N THR A 139 7.82 -4.43 -21.81
CA THR A 139 7.05 -5.23 -22.77
C THR A 139 7.41 -6.70 -22.62
N ILE A 140 6.51 -7.49 -22.04
CA ILE A 140 6.65 -8.94 -21.98
C ILE A 140 5.93 -9.55 -23.18
N ALA A 141 6.59 -10.46 -23.90
CA ALA A 141 5.94 -11.20 -24.97
C ALA A 141 4.79 -12.05 -24.39
N ALA A 142 3.63 -12.04 -25.05
CA ALA A 142 2.44 -12.76 -24.57
C ALA A 142 2.66 -14.28 -24.41
N SER A 143 3.64 -14.86 -25.11
CA SER A 143 4.05 -16.25 -24.99
C SER A 143 4.87 -16.56 -23.72
N GLN A 144 5.48 -15.54 -23.11
CA GLN A 144 6.38 -15.67 -21.97
C GLN A 144 5.73 -15.22 -20.65
N GLY A 145 4.79 -14.28 -20.71
CA GLY A 145 4.15 -13.77 -19.51
C GLY A 145 2.98 -12.85 -19.74
N LEU A 146 2.50 -12.28 -18.64
CA LEU A 146 1.30 -11.46 -18.59
C LEU A 146 1.59 -10.14 -17.87
N MET A 147 1.20 -9.04 -18.50
CA MET A 147 1.16 -7.72 -17.89
C MET A 147 -0.27 -7.38 -17.50
N ILE A 148 -0.49 -7.18 -16.21
CA ILE A 148 -1.77 -6.88 -15.59
C ILE A 148 -1.79 -5.42 -15.15
N THR A 149 -2.64 -4.62 -15.76
CA THR A 149 -2.86 -3.24 -15.37
C THR A 149 -3.87 -3.19 -14.23
N VAL A 150 -3.51 -2.51 -13.16
CA VAL A 150 -4.34 -2.29 -11.97
C VAL A 150 -4.86 -0.85 -12.01
N PRO A 151 -6.15 -0.63 -12.28
CA PRO A 151 -6.78 0.68 -12.14
C PRO A 151 -6.52 1.33 -10.78
N GLU A 152 -6.38 2.65 -10.76
CA GLU A 152 -6.21 3.42 -9.50
C GLU A 152 -7.47 3.37 -8.64
N LEU A 153 -8.63 3.48 -9.30
CA LEU A 153 -9.93 3.58 -8.66
C LEU A 153 -10.92 2.60 -9.28
N TYR A 154 -11.82 2.08 -8.45
CA TYR A 154 -12.85 1.13 -8.82
C TYR A 154 -14.21 1.66 -8.41
N ASN A 155 -15.15 1.64 -9.35
CA ASN A 155 -16.56 1.87 -9.10
C ASN A 155 -17.28 0.57 -8.71
N SER A 156 -18.56 0.68 -8.34
CA SER A 156 -19.37 -0.46 -7.89
C SER A 156 -19.49 -1.58 -8.92
N GLU A 157 -19.52 -1.26 -10.21
CA GLU A 157 -19.63 -2.26 -11.28
C GLU A 157 -18.36 -3.10 -11.36
N LEU A 158 -17.19 -2.46 -11.30
CA LEU A 158 -15.89 -3.13 -11.40
C LEU A 158 -15.62 -4.02 -10.18
N VAL A 159 -16.02 -3.61 -8.98
CA VAL A 159 -15.78 -4.39 -7.75
C VAL A 159 -16.48 -5.73 -7.74
N SER A 160 -17.66 -5.83 -8.34
CA SER A 160 -18.35 -7.12 -8.47
C SER A 160 -17.56 -8.15 -9.28
N LYS A 161 -16.63 -7.70 -10.13
CA LYS A 161 -15.78 -8.54 -10.99
C LYS A 161 -14.46 -8.96 -10.30
N LEU A 162 -14.14 -8.41 -9.13
CA LEU A 162 -12.92 -8.72 -8.37
C LEU A 162 -13.15 -9.91 -7.42
N SER A 163 -13.16 -11.12 -7.97
CA SER A 163 -13.48 -12.36 -7.23
C SER A 163 -12.67 -12.55 -5.94
N PHE A 164 -11.41 -12.13 -5.90
CA PHE A 164 -10.55 -12.25 -4.72
C PHE A 164 -11.01 -11.43 -3.50
N LEU A 165 -11.82 -10.39 -3.68
CA LEU A 165 -12.38 -9.61 -2.56
C LEU A 165 -13.43 -10.41 -1.77
N TYR A 166 -14.03 -11.43 -2.39
CA TYR A 166 -15.07 -12.27 -1.79
C TYR A 166 -14.51 -13.53 -1.12
N GLN A 167 -13.20 -13.76 -1.24
CA GLN A 167 -12.57 -14.96 -0.72
C GLN A 167 -12.67 -15.05 0.81
N GLY A 168 -13.04 -16.23 1.31
CA GLY A 168 -13.11 -16.50 2.76
C GLY A 168 -14.37 -15.96 3.44
N HIS A 169 -15.29 -15.35 2.68
CA HIS A 169 -16.53 -14.78 3.19
C HIS A 169 -17.73 -15.19 2.34
N LYS A 170 -18.93 -15.06 2.89
CA LYS A 170 -20.17 -15.28 2.12
C LYS A 170 -20.33 -14.16 1.09
N PRO A 171 -20.42 -14.47 -0.22
CA PRO A 171 -20.44 -13.45 -1.26
C PRO A 171 -21.55 -12.41 -1.08
N GLU A 172 -22.71 -12.83 -0.56
CA GLU A 172 -23.86 -11.96 -0.35
C GLU A 172 -23.59 -10.88 0.71
N ILE A 173 -22.84 -11.22 1.76
CA ILE A 173 -22.47 -10.28 2.83
C ILE A 173 -21.52 -9.22 2.28
N VAL A 174 -20.49 -9.65 1.55
CA VAL A 174 -19.49 -8.75 0.96
C VAL A 174 -20.13 -7.86 -0.12
N ALA A 175 -21.00 -8.42 -0.96
CA ALA A 175 -21.73 -7.65 -1.97
C ALA A 175 -22.66 -6.61 -1.33
N TYR A 176 -23.40 -6.98 -0.28
CA TYR A 176 -24.25 -6.04 0.47
C TYR A 176 -23.42 -4.93 1.13
N PHE A 177 -22.30 -5.30 1.75
CA PHE A 177 -21.37 -4.36 2.36
C PHE A 177 -20.84 -3.35 1.33
N PHE A 178 -20.37 -3.81 0.17
CA PHE A 178 -19.91 -2.91 -0.90
C PHE A 178 -21.05 -2.07 -1.48
N GLY A 179 -22.24 -2.65 -1.67
CA GLY A 179 -23.42 -1.89 -2.11
C GLY A 179 -23.77 -0.73 -1.18
N ARG A 180 -23.53 -0.88 0.12
CA ARG A 180 -23.62 0.20 1.09
C ARG A 180 -22.46 1.17 1.04
N LEU A 181 -21.23 0.65 0.96
CA LEU A 181 -20.01 1.44 0.87
C LEU A 181 -20.07 2.47 -0.26
N TYR A 182 -20.53 2.03 -1.44
CA TYR A 182 -20.65 2.89 -2.63
C TYR A 182 -21.74 3.98 -2.53
N ARG A 183 -22.57 3.98 -1.47
CA ARG A 183 -23.48 5.10 -1.18
C ARG A 183 -22.77 6.27 -0.49
N HIS A 184 -21.65 6.01 0.19
CA HIS A 184 -20.86 7.03 0.87
C HIS A 184 -19.85 7.69 -0.09
N GLN A 185 -19.21 6.90 -0.96
CA GLN A 185 -18.23 7.38 -1.93
C GLN A 185 -18.31 6.55 -3.21
N LYS A 186 -18.18 7.19 -4.38
CA LYS A 186 -18.42 6.56 -5.69
C LYS A 186 -17.31 5.63 -6.17
N GLU A 187 -16.09 5.85 -5.67
CA GLU A 187 -14.88 5.20 -6.16
C GLU A 187 -13.90 4.95 -5.01
N PHE A 188 -13.23 3.80 -5.03
CA PHE A 188 -12.26 3.39 -4.03
C PHE A 188 -11.00 2.85 -4.67
N SER A 189 -9.86 3.04 -4.02
CA SER A 189 -8.62 2.37 -4.42
C SER A 189 -8.68 0.87 -4.11
N LEU A 190 -7.87 0.08 -4.81
CA LEU A 190 -7.81 -1.36 -4.56
C LEU A 190 -7.40 -1.69 -3.12
N GLU A 191 -6.50 -0.87 -2.56
CA GLU A 191 -5.99 -1.03 -1.20
C GLU A 191 -7.11 -0.84 -0.17
N GLN A 192 -7.92 0.21 -0.35
CA GLN A 192 -9.10 0.46 0.47
C GLN A 192 -10.10 -0.69 0.38
N LEU A 193 -10.37 -1.20 -0.83
CA LEU A 193 -11.29 -2.33 -1.01
C LEU A 193 -10.77 -3.61 -0.35
N CYS A 194 -9.46 -3.87 -0.41
CA CYS A 194 -8.84 -5.02 0.25
C CYS A 194 -8.91 -4.91 1.78
N LEU A 195 -8.68 -3.71 2.32
CA LEU A 195 -8.84 -3.42 3.74
C LEU A 195 -10.30 -3.62 4.17
N LEU A 196 -11.23 -2.95 3.50
CA LEU A 196 -12.65 -2.95 3.85
C LEU A 196 -13.33 -4.31 3.68
N SER A 197 -12.91 -5.12 2.70
CA SER A 197 -13.40 -6.50 2.57
C SER A 197 -13.05 -7.38 3.77
N ASN A 198 -11.91 -7.14 4.44
CA ASN A 198 -11.60 -7.88 5.67
C ASN A 198 -12.56 -7.51 6.81
N TYR A 199 -13.00 -6.25 6.87
CA TYR A 199 -14.01 -5.81 7.84
C TYR A 199 -15.41 -6.34 7.51
N ALA A 200 -15.76 -6.46 6.23
CA ALA A 200 -17.07 -6.99 5.81
C ALA A 200 -17.38 -8.36 6.43
N GLY A 201 -16.37 -9.23 6.57
CA GLY A 201 -16.51 -10.52 7.23
C GLY A 201 -16.63 -10.48 8.76
N LEU A 202 -16.18 -9.41 9.40
CA LEU A 202 -16.06 -9.28 10.86
C LEU A 202 -17.22 -8.52 11.52
N ILE A 203 -17.79 -7.52 10.82
CA ILE A 203 -18.77 -6.60 11.41
C ILE A 203 -20.09 -7.29 11.79
N GLY A 204 -20.50 -8.30 11.02
CA GLY A 204 -21.73 -9.04 11.26
C GLY A 204 -22.97 -8.13 11.28
N LYS A 205 -23.73 -8.15 12.38
CA LYS A 205 -24.98 -7.39 12.54
C LYS A 205 -24.77 -5.89 12.79
N ASN A 206 -23.57 -5.45 13.15
CA ASN A 206 -23.29 -4.07 13.55
C ASN A 206 -22.93 -3.17 12.35
N MET A 207 -23.49 -3.45 11.18
CA MET A 207 -23.11 -2.79 9.94
C MET A 207 -23.44 -1.28 9.96
N ASP A 208 -24.61 -0.91 10.48
CA ASP A 208 -25.00 0.50 10.60
C ASP A 208 -24.00 1.29 11.46
N SER A 209 -23.73 0.80 12.67
CA SER A 209 -22.76 1.41 13.59
C SER A 209 -21.36 1.52 12.99
N PHE A 210 -20.94 0.54 12.18
CA PHE A 210 -19.65 0.60 11.49
C PHE A 210 -19.60 1.74 10.46
N PHE A 211 -20.63 1.87 9.63
CA PHE A 211 -20.69 2.93 8.63
C PHE A 211 -20.77 4.32 9.25
N ASP A 212 -21.49 4.46 10.37
CA ASP A 212 -21.68 5.74 11.03
C ASP A 212 -20.44 6.20 11.81
N GLN A 213 -19.71 5.26 12.42
CA GLN A 213 -18.62 5.60 13.36
C GLN A 213 -17.23 5.30 12.80
N TRP A 214 -17.04 4.19 12.10
CA TRP A 214 -15.71 3.67 11.76
C TRP A 214 -15.29 3.96 10.33
N LEU A 215 -16.24 4.06 9.40
CA LEU A 215 -15.92 4.20 7.98
C LEU A 215 -15.03 5.41 7.71
N ALA A 216 -15.35 6.56 8.30
CA ALA A 216 -14.58 7.80 8.16
C ALA A 216 -13.17 7.71 8.76
N HIS A 217 -12.94 6.82 9.73
CA HIS A 217 -11.61 6.59 10.31
C HIS A 217 -10.77 5.61 9.48
N LEU A 218 -11.41 4.71 8.72
CA LEU A 218 -10.73 3.70 7.91
C LEU A 218 -10.39 4.19 6.51
N ILE A 219 -11.31 4.92 5.90
CA ILE A 219 -11.05 5.66 4.68
C ILE A 219 -10.60 7.03 5.16
N ILE A 220 -9.33 7.13 5.52
CA ILE A 220 -8.69 8.42 5.74
C ILE A 220 -8.94 9.20 4.45
N SER A 221 -9.75 10.26 4.53
CA SER A 221 -9.80 11.28 3.48
C SER A 221 -8.38 11.71 3.17
N ASP A 222 -8.06 12.12 1.94
CA ASP A 222 -6.74 12.58 1.47
C ASP A 222 -6.19 13.83 2.21
N VAL A 223 -6.34 13.87 3.52
CA VAL A 223 -5.82 14.82 4.48
C VAL A 223 -4.32 14.62 4.48
N SER A 224 -3.68 15.51 3.75
CA SER A 224 -2.23 15.58 3.73
C SER A 224 -1.78 16.24 5.03
N LEU A 225 -1.32 15.43 6.00
CA LEU A 225 -0.60 15.94 7.18
C LEU A 225 0.56 16.86 6.78
N PHE A 226 1.12 16.61 5.60
CA PHE A 226 2.12 17.47 4.97
C PHE A 226 1.56 18.86 4.61
N TYR A 227 0.33 18.95 4.10
CA TYR A 227 -0.34 20.23 3.85
C TYR A 227 -0.63 20.98 5.15
N LEU A 228 -1.08 20.29 6.20
CA LEU A 228 -1.25 20.89 7.52
C LEU A 228 0.08 21.47 8.05
N ALA A 229 1.18 20.70 7.97
CA ALA A 229 2.51 21.18 8.33
C ALA A 229 2.97 22.36 7.45
N GLN A 230 2.64 22.36 6.16
CA GLN A 230 2.93 23.45 5.26
C GLN A 230 2.23 24.73 5.71
N LEU A 231 0.92 24.68 5.98
CA LEU A 231 0.16 25.84 6.49
C LEU A 231 0.69 26.35 7.83
N PHE A 232 1.12 25.43 8.71
CA PHE A 232 1.75 25.73 9.99
C PHE A 232 3.02 26.57 9.83
N PHE A 233 3.93 26.12 8.96
CA PHE A 233 5.20 26.82 8.74
C PHE A 233 5.09 28.05 7.82
N GLU A 234 4.10 28.11 6.94
CA GLU A 234 3.82 29.31 6.13
C GLU A 234 3.09 30.41 6.93
N LYS A 235 2.77 30.17 8.21
CA LYS A 235 1.99 31.08 9.08
C LYS A 235 0.62 31.48 8.49
N LYS A 236 -0.01 30.60 7.71
CA LYS A 236 -1.35 30.81 7.17
C LYS A 236 -2.45 30.41 8.17
N ALA A 237 -2.61 31.21 9.23
CA ALA A 237 -3.48 30.88 10.37
C ALA A 237 -4.91 30.47 9.98
N ASP A 238 -5.59 31.24 9.14
CA ASP A 238 -7.00 30.97 8.78
C ASP A 238 -7.16 29.61 8.10
N GLN A 239 -6.32 29.31 7.11
CA GLN A 239 -6.33 28.03 6.39
C GLN A 239 -5.89 26.89 7.33
N PHE A 240 -4.88 27.14 8.16
CA PHE A 240 -4.41 26.16 9.12
C PHE A 240 -5.50 25.75 10.10
N PHE A 241 -6.22 26.70 10.71
CA PHE A 241 -7.25 26.36 11.70
C PHE A 241 -8.50 25.72 11.07
N GLN A 242 -8.82 26.05 9.82
CA GLN A 242 -9.84 25.34 9.05
C GLN A 242 -9.45 23.86 8.85
N GLU A 243 -8.22 23.62 8.38
CA GLU A 243 -7.72 22.25 8.20
C GLU A 243 -7.56 21.54 9.54
N TRP A 244 -7.00 22.18 10.56
CA TRP A 244 -6.85 21.65 11.91
C TRP A 244 -8.17 21.16 12.48
N HIS A 245 -9.23 21.97 12.36
CA HIS A 245 -10.56 21.57 12.84
C HIS A 245 -11.09 20.34 12.11
N HIS A 246 -10.83 20.24 10.80
CA HIS A 246 -11.22 19.07 10.01
C HIS A 246 -10.47 17.81 10.44
N VAL A 247 -9.17 17.93 10.72
CA VAL A 247 -8.28 16.77 10.82
C VAL A 247 -8.01 16.29 12.23
N ARG A 248 -8.11 17.20 13.22
CA ARG A 248 -7.78 16.93 14.61
C ARG A 248 -8.45 15.66 15.14
N GLY A 249 -9.72 15.46 14.83
CA GLY A 249 -10.53 14.34 15.31
C GLY A 249 -10.13 12.97 14.76
N TYR A 250 -9.30 12.91 13.71
CA TYR A 250 -8.85 11.63 13.15
C TYR A 250 -7.73 10.96 13.95
N TYR A 251 -7.01 11.73 14.78
CA TYR A 251 -5.87 11.23 15.54
C TYR A 251 -5.98 11.64 17.02
N SER A 252 -5.34 10.88 17.89
CA SER A 252 -5.31 11.21 19.32
C SER A 252 -4.44 12.43 19.60
N ASP A 253 -4.66 13.11 20.73
CA ASP A 253 -3.83 14.25 21.12
C ASP A 253 -2.34 13.86 21.25
N GLN A 254 -2.03 12.61 21.66
CA GLN A 254 -0.65 12.11 21.73
C GLN A 254 -0.01 11.97 20.35
N PHE A 255 -0.79 11.60 19.32
CA PHE A 255 -0.27 11.61 17.97
C PHE A 255 0.11 13.04 17.56
N TRP A 256 -0.75 14.02 17.86
CA TRP A 256 -0.51 15.39 17.47
C TRP A 256 0.67 16.04 18.20
N THR A 257 0.85 15.78 19.49
CA THR A 257 2.04 16.27 20.22
C THR A 257 3.33 15.74 19.61
N VAL A 258 3.37 14.44 19.31
CA VAL A 258 4.53 13.80 18.66
C VAL A 258 4.74 14.37 17.25
N PHE A 259 3.68 14.53 16.47
CA PHE A 259 3.74 15.08 15.12
C PHE A 259 4.33 16.50 15.12
N PHE A 260 3.79 17.43 15.91
CA PHE A 260 4.30 18.80 15.96
C PHE A 260 5.69 18.88 16.60
N SER A 261 6.00 18.05 17.60
CA SER A 261 7.34 17.93 18.17
C SER A 261 8.37 17.53 17.11
N ASP A 262 8.08 16.47 16.33
CA ASP A 262 8.97 16.02 15.26
C ASP A 262 9.15 17.09 14.17
N GLN A 263 8.07 17.76 13.75
CA GLN A 263 8.13 18.85 12.78
C GLN A 263 9.00 20.02 13.27
N LEU A 264 8.81 20.48 14.51
CA LEU A 264 9.58 21.58 15.12
C LEU A 264 11.05 21.20 15.31
N PHE A 265 11.31 19.97 15.75
CA PHE A 265 12.67 19.44 15.89
C PHE A 265 13.41 19.44 14.56
N LYS A 266 12.81 18.89 13.51
CA LYS A 266 13.39 18.88 12.16
C LYS A 266 13.59 20.30 11.62
N ALA A 267 12.62 21.19 11.80
CA ALA A 267 12.72 22.59 11.43
C ALA A 267 13.87 23.31 12.14
N TYR A 268 14.06 23.06 13.45
CA TYR A 268 15.16 23.60 14.23
C TYR A 268 16.51 23.18 13.65
N PHE A 269 16.70 21.88 13.39
CA PHE A 269 17.96 21.38 12.83
C PHE A 269 18.23 21.94 11.45
N TYR A 270 17.21 21.98 10.58
CA TYR A 270 17.33 22.56 9.24
C TYR A 270 17.75 24.04 9.26
N THR A 271 17.13 24.81 10.16
CA THR A 271 17.43 26.24 10.34
C THR A 271 18.82 26.45 10.93
N LYS A 272 19.23 25.63 11.90
CA LYS A 272 20.55 25.67 12.55
C LYS A 272 21.69 25.45 11.57
N VAL A 273 21.52 24.54 10.61
CA VAL A 273 22.52 24.29 9.54
C VAL A 273 22.31 25.19 8.32
N GLN A 274 21.46 26.21 8.42
CA GLN A 274 21.18 27.19 7.36
C GLN A 274 20.77 26.55 6.02
N GLY A 275 20.00 25.46 6.08
CA GLY A 275 19.55 24.68 4.93
C GLY A 275 20.65 23.90 4.21
N ARG A 276 21.89 23.88 4.71
CA ARG A 276 23.01 23.10 4.16
C ARG A 276 23.08 21.74 4.83
N ILE A 277 22.24 20.81 4.37
CA ILE A 277 22.25 19.43 4.87
C ILE A 277 23.09 18.54 3.97
N GLU A 278 24.05 17.86 4.59
CA GLU A 278 24.82 16.81 3.93
C GLU A 278 23.90 15.67 3.48
N GLN A 279 24.25 15.00 2.38
CA GLN A 279 23.43 13.93 1.82
C GLN A 279 23.16 12.79 2.82
N THR A 280 24.11 12.54 3.72
CA THR A 280 24.05 11.58 4.84
C THR A 280 22.94 11.87 5.84
N HIS A 281 22.47 13.13 5.92
CA HIS A 281 21.50 13.59 6.91
C HIS A 281 20.12 13.95 6.33
N LYS A 282 19.84 13.57 5.07
CA LYS A 282 18.52 13.82 4.42
C LYS A 282 17.33 13.25 5.19
N GLN A 283 17.54 12.22 6.00
CA GLN A 283 16.49 11.67 6.86
C GLN A 283 15.97 12.70 7.88
N LEU A 284 16.81 13.65 8.32
CA LEU A 284 16.42 14.72 9.24
C LEU A 284 15.47 15.75 8.61
N THR A 285 15.30 15.77 7.29
CA THR A 285 14.34 16.64 6.60
C THR A 285 13.13 15.91 6.07
N TYR A 286 13.07 14.59 6.22
CA TYR A 286 11.94 13.81 5.72
C TYR A 286 10.65 14.22 6.44
N GLY A 287 9.64 14.61 5.66
CA GLY A 287 8.36 15.07 6.18
C GLY A 287 8.25 16.56 6.46
N LEU A 288 9.31 17.36 6.29
CA LEU A 288 9.20 18.82 6.28
C LEU A 288 8.58 19.32 4.97
N PRO A 289 7.76 20.39 5.00
CA PRO A 289 7.20 20.99 3.80
C PRO A 289 8.25 21.45 2.78
N PHE A 290 7.96 21.30 1.49
CA PHE A 290 8.86 21.74 0.42
C PHE A 290 9.05 23.26 0.43
N SER A 291 8.02 24.02 0.81
CA SER A 291 8.09 25.47 1.00
C SER A 291 9.13 25.81 2.07
N PHE A 292 9.07 25.13 3.21
CA PHE A 292 9.97 25.31 4.33
C PHE A 292 11.42 25.05 3.94
N LEU A 293 11.69 23.95 3.23
CA LEU A 293 13.04 23.62 2.76
C LEU A 293 13.57 24.64 1.75
N LYS A 294 12.71 25.27 0.94
CA LYS A 294 13.13 26.23 -0.09
C LYS A 294 13.34 27.64 0.46
N HIS A 295 12.43 28.13 1.30
CA HIS A 295 12.40 29.55 1.66
C HIS A 295 11.90 29.87 3.06
N ASP A 296 10.85 29.19 3.58
CA ASP A 296 10.20 29.63 4.82
C ASP A 296 11.11 29.53 6.05
N TRP A 297 12.08 28.60 6.05
CA TRP A 297 13.02 28.44 7.18
C TRP A 297 13.76 29.73 7.56
N LYS A 298 13.93 30.65 6.60
CA LYS A 298 14.60 31.94 6.83
C LYS A 298 13.79 32.88 7.73
N TRP A 299 12.49 32.65 7.87
CA TRP A 299 11.61 33.44 8.74
C TRP A 299 11.65 32.98 10.19
N TYR A 300 12.30 31.85 10.47
CA TYR A 300 12.35 31.26 11.79
C TYR A 300 13.72 31.46 12.44
N GLY A 301 13.71 31.95 13.68
CA GLY A 301 14.88 31.91 14.55
C GLY A 301 15.03 30.53 15.20
N THR A 302 16.27 30.07 15.38
CA THR A 302 16.55 28.79 16.06
C THR A 302 16.02 28.76 17.50
N GLU A 303 16.11 29.88 18.22
CA GLU A 303 15.61 29.99 19.59
C GLU A 303 14.08 29.89 19.64
N ALA A 304 13.37 30.51 18.70
CA ALA A 304 11.91 30.44 18.63
C ALA A 304 11.42 29.01 18.35
N LEU A 305 12.08 28.28 17.44
CA LEU A 305 11.76 26.88 17.17
C LEU A 305 12.07 25.97 18.36
N GLN A 306 13.18 26.21 19.05
CA GLN A 306 13.53 25.47 20.27
C GLN A 306 12.49 25.70 21.37
N GLN A 307 12.11 26.95 21.63
CA GLN A 307 11.09 27.28 22.64
C GLN A 307 9.73 26.69 22.28
N ALA A 308 9.35 26.71 21.00
CA ALA A 308 8.12 26.05 20.55
C ALA A 308 8.18 24.53 20.77
N HIS A 309 9.35 23.91 20.53
CA HIS A 309 9.56 22.49 20.79
C HIS A 309 9.52 22.15 22.30
N GLU A 310 10.07 23.00 23.17
CA GLU A 310 9.96 22.83 24.62
C GLU A 310 8.49 22.94 25.08
N GLN A 311 7.73 23.91 24.55
CA GLN A 311 6.31 24.07 24.87
C GLN A 311 5.47 22.86 24.46
N ILE A 312 5.68 22.27 23.27
CA ILE A 312 4.93 21.07 22.88
C ILE A 312 5.29 19.86 23.75
N TYR A 313 6.53 19.78 24.24
CA TYR A 313 6.96 18.75 25.17
C TYR A 313 6.27 18.90 26.54
N ASP A 314 6.11 20.12 27.04
CA ASP A 314 5.34 20.40 28.25
C ASP A 314 3.85 20.03 28.10
N VAL A 315 3.27 20.30 26.91
CA VAL A 315 1.91 19.88 26.57
C VAL A 315 1.81 18.35 26.62
N ASP A 316 2.76 17.62 26.03
CA ASP A 316 2.78 16.15 26.03
C ASP A 316 2.86 15.56 27.44
N ILE A 317 3.75 16.08 28.30
CA ILE A 317 3.85 15.67 29.71
C ILE A 317 2.52 15.91 30.43
N THR A 318 1.92 17.09 30.21
CA THR A 318 0.69 17.47 30.89
C THR A 318 -0.48 16.58 30.46
N LEU A 319 -0.62 16.27 29.16
CA LEU A 319 -1.63 15.34 28.65
C LEU A 319 -1.45 13.93 29.22
N LYS A 320 -0.21 13.43 29.31
CA LYS A 320 0.09 12.11 29.92
C LYS A 320 -0.27 12.03 31.40
N ASN A 321 -0.30 13.17 32.09
CA ASN A 321 -0.68 13.29 33.49
C ASN A 321 -2.15 13.68 33.72
N GLY A 322 -3.01 13.54 32.70
CA GLY A 322 -4.45 13.81 32.82
C GLY A 322 -4.83 15.29 32.69
N GLY A 323 -3.95 16.10 32.08
CA GLY A 323 -4.21 17.50 31.77
C GLY A 323 -5.25 17.72 30.67
N SER A 324 -5.58 18.99 30.43
CA SER A 324 -6.63 19.37 29.48
C SER A 324 -6.22 19.20 28.01
N ILE A 325 -7.13 18.66 27.20
CA ILE A 325 -6.98 18.51 25.74
C ILE A 325 -6.88 19.85 24.99
N TYR A 326 -7.26 20.98 25.62
CA TYR A 326 -7.21 22.31 25.01
C TYR A 326 -5.80 22.92 25.00
N LEU A 327 -4.84 22.31 25.68
CA LEU A 327 -3.46 22.81 25.76
C LEU A 327 -2.78 22.83 24.38
N LEU A 328 -3.09 21.86 23.53
CA LEU A 328 -2.57 21.82 22.17
C LEU A 328 -3.12 22.96 21.32
N ASP A 329 -4.43 23.22 21.37
CA ASP A 329 -5.04 24.35 20.66
C ASP A 329 -4.45 25.68 21.15
N GLY A 330 -4.20 25.80 22.46
CA GLY A 330 -3.55 26.97 23.07
C GLY A 330 -2.12 27.16 22.58
N PHE A 331 -1.33 26.08 22.47
CA PHE A 331 -0.01 26.10 21.87
C PHE A 331 -0.07 26.57 20.41
N LEU A 332 -0.98 26.01 19.60
CA LEU A 332 -1.13 26.37 18.20
C LEU A 332 -1.52 27.85 18.04
N ALA A 333 -2.51 28.32 18.80
CA ALA A 333 -2.91 29.73 18.80
C ALA A 333 -1.75 30.67 19.16
N LYS A 334 -0.97 30.31 20.18
CA LYS A 334 0.22 31.06 20.59
C LYS A 334 1.33 31.03 19.54
N PHE A 335 1.49 29.93 18.81
CA PHE A 335 2.50 29.84 17.76
C PHE A 335 2.17 30.75 16.57
N PHE A 336 0.89 30.99 16.27
CA PHE A 336 0.46 31.88 15.18
C PHE A 336 0.37 33.36 15.57
N ALA A 337 0.30 33.67 16.87
CA ALA A 337 0.39 35.03 17.40
C ALA A 337 1.82 35.57 17.26
#